data_AF-R9M5E7-F1
#
_entry.id   AF-R9M5E7-F1
#
_cell.length_a   1.000
_cell.length_b   1.000
_cell.length_c   1.000
_cell.angle_alpha   90.00
_cell.angle_beta   90.00
_cell.angle_gamma   90.00
#
_symmetry.space_group_name_H-M   'P 1'
#
loop_
_entity.id
_entity.type
_entity.pdbx_description
1 polymer ?
#
loop_
_entity_poly.entity_id
_entity_poly.type
_entity_poly.pdbx_seq_one_letter_code
_entity_poly.pdbx_strand_id
1 'polypeptide(L)'
;MTDWVHEILERYGQEASLETAEGETDVRAFLQPVQERREQVPGTATEIGWVDGRLWLYLGREEIGPGDTVRWNGMEFQVRSSRPYFIGGTLSHWQASLERRWEAAE
;
A
#
# COMPACT_ATOMS: atom_id res chain seq x y z
N MET A 1 0.43 21.90 6.84
CA MET A 1 1.37 21.06 7.62
C MET A 1 1.61 19.69 6.97
N THR A 2 0.63 19.09 6.29
CA THR A 2 0.79 17.82 5.57
C THR A 2 1.03 17.99 4.06
N ASP A 3 1.13 19.23 3.58
CA ASP A 3 1.31 19.56 2.16
C ASP A 3 2.56 18.93 1.54
N TRP A 4 3.65 18.84 2.31
CA TRP A 4 4.88 18.15 1.91
C TRP A 4 4.67 16.67 1.57
N VAL A 5 3.64 16.02 2.13
CA VAL A 5 3.27 14.64 1.81
C VAL A 5 2.65 14.56 0.42
N HIS A 6 1.89 15.57 0.02
CA HIS A 6 1.41 15.68 -1.35
C HIS A 6 2.60 15.89 -2.30
N GLU A 7 3.47 16.87 -2.01
CA GLU A 7 4.64 17.15 -2.87
C GLU A 7 5.58 15.96 -3.04
N ILE A 8 5.83 15.18 -1.98
CA ILE A 8 6.71 14.01 -2.07
C ILE A 8 6.09 12.88 -2.91
N LEU A 9 4.77 12.70 -2.85
CA LEU A 9 4.04 11.73 -3.67
C LEU A 9 3.97 12.18 -5.12
N GLU A 10 3.68 13.46 -5.38
CA GLU A 10 3.73 14.00 -6.73
C GLU A 10 5.12 13.81 -7.35
N ARG A 11 6.18 14.11 -6.60
CA ARG A 11 7.54 14.03 -7.12
C ARG A 11 8.11 12.62 -7.25
N TYR A 12 7.82 11.73 -6.30
CA TYR A 12 8.51 10.43 -6.19
C TYR A 12 7.57 9.23 -6.11
N GLY A 13 6.26 9.44 -5.99
CA GLY A 13 5.28 8.36 -6.01
C GLY A 13 5.34 7.54 -7.31
N GLN A 14 4.85 6.32 -7.26
CA GLN A 14 4.55 5.54 -8.45
C GLN A 14 3.20 6.00 -9.02
N GLU A 15 3.10 6.07 -10.35
CA GLU A 15 1.82 6.21 -11.05
C GLU A 15 1.10 4.87 -11.00
N ALA A 16 -0.07 4.85 -10.36
CA ALA A 16 -0.89 3.66 -10.22
C ALA A 16 -2.35 4.03 -10.47
N SER A 17 -3.17 3.04 -10.79
CA SER A 17 -4.62 3.22 -10.91
C SER A 17 -5.29 2.60 -9.68
N LEU A 18 -6.20 3.34 -9.06
CA LEU A 18 -7.01 2.89 -7.95
C LEU A 18 -8.46 2.72 -8.43
N GLU A 19 -8.98 1.52 -8.33
CA GLU A 19 -10.38 1.18 -8.60
C GLU A 19 -11.11 1.04 -7.27
N THR A 20 -12.07 1.93 -7.04
CA THR A 20 -13.01 1.89 -5.91
C THR A 20 -14.44 1.67 -6.41
N ALA A 21 -15.39 1.57 -5.49
CA ALA A 21 -16.81 1.55 -5.84
C ALA A 21 -17.29 2.82 -6.58
N GLU A 22 -16.56 3.94 -6.47
CA GLU A 22 -16.89 5.22 -7.10
C GLU A 22 -16.33 5.34 -8.52
N GLY A 23 -15.35 4.50 -8.87
CA GLY A 23 -14.72 4.47 -10.19
C GLY A 23 -13.22 4.20 -10.13
N GLU A 24 -12.58 4.31 -11.29
CA GLU A 24 -11.13 4.23 -11.43
C GLU A 24 -10.53 5.65 -11.46
N THR A 25 -9.45 5.86 -10.70
CA THR A 25 -8.71 7.13 -10.67
C THR A 25 -7.20 6.88 -10.69
N ASP A 26 -6.47 7.76 -11.37
CA ASP A 26 -5.00 7.75 -11.37
C ASP A 26 -4.46 8.39 -10.09
N VAL A 27 -3.54 7.71 -9.43
CA VAL A 27 -2.98 8.14 -8.14
C VAL A 27 -1.45 8.16 -8.18
N ARG A 28 -0.90 8.97 -7.27
CA ARG A 28 0.52 8.98 -6.91
C ARG A 28 0.69 8.38 -5.53
N ALA A 29 1.27 7.18 -5.46
CA ALA A 29 1.42 6.43 -4.23
C ALA A 29 2.78 5.73 -4.13
N PHE A 30 3.30 5.55 -2.93
CA PHE A 30 4.39 4.59 -2.72
C PHE A 30 3.82 3.19 -2.57
N LEU A 31 4.32 2.27 -3.39
CA LEU A 31 4.00 0.85 -3.41
C LEU A 31 5.28 0.08 -3.12
N GLN A 32 5.35 -0.53 -1.94
CA GLN A 32 6.56 -1.17 -1.44
C GLN A 32 6.29 -2.61 -1.01
N PRO A 33 7.10 -3.60 -1.42
CA PRO A 33 6.96 -4.96 -0.90
C PRO A 33 7.28 -4.97 0.60
N VAL A 34 6.45 -5.62 1.40
CA VAL A 34 6.65 -5.72 2.84
C VAL A 34 7.50 -6.95 3.13
N GLN A 35 8.65 -6.74 3.78
CA GLN A 35 9.33 -7.85 4.43
C GLN A 35 8.50 -8.24 5.65
N GLU A 36 8.03 -9.48 5.73
CA GLU A 36 7.42 -10.01 6.94
C GLU A 36 8.48 -10.05 8.04
N ARG A 37 8.75 -8.92 8.70
CA ARG A 37 9.28 -8.97 10.06
C ARG A 37 8.10 -9.38 10.90
N ARG A 38 7.93 -10.70 11.10
CA ARG A 38 7.12 -11.20 12.20
C ARG A 38 7.51 -10.36 13.41
N GLU A 39 6.54 -9.71 14.04
CA GLU A 39 6.71 -9.12 15.35
C GLU A 39 6.99 -10.29 16.30
N GLN A 40 8.26 -10.71 16.33
CA GLN A 40 8.71 -11.79 17.17
C GLN A 40 8.67 -11.22 18.58
N VAL A 41 7.78 -11.79 19.40
CA VAL A 41 7.96 -11.86 20.84
C VAL A 41 9.46 -12.08 21.11
N PRO A 42 10.11 -11.23 21.93
CA PRO A 42 11.53 -11.39 22.19
C PRO A 42 11.79 -12.78 22.78
N GLY A 43 12.43 -13.67 21.99
CA GLY A 43 12.84 -14.99 22.46
C GLY A 43 12.77 -16.16 21.46
N THR A 44 12.04 -16.04 20.35
CA THR A 44 11.99 -17.13 19.36
C THR A 44 12.83 -16.76 18.15
N ALA A 45 13.95 -17.45 17.95
CA ALA A 45 14.72 -17.33 16.71
C ALA A 45 14.03 -18.21 15.66
N THR A 46 13.32 -17.60 14.72
CA THR A 46 12.94 -18.28 13.48
C THR A 46 13.91 -17.89 12.38
N GLU A 47 14.32 -18.88 11.60
CA GLU A 47 15.33 -18.83 10.56
C GLU A 47 15.14 -17.63 9.60
N ILE A 48 16.28 -17.04 9.25
CA ILE A 48 16.51 -15.84 8.43
C ILE A 48 15.49 -15.62 7.28
N GLY A 49 14.73 -14.52 7.38
CA GLY A 49 14.47 -13.59 6.28
C GLY A 49 13.68 -14.06 5.04
N TRP A 50 12.47 -14.57 5.20
CA TRP A 50 11.53 -14.71 4.07
C TRP A 50 10.68 -13.44 3.90
N VAL A 51 10.80 -12.80 2.75
CA VAL A 51 9.87 -11.75 2.29
C VAL A 51 8.72 -12.44 1.57
N ASP A 52 7.50 -12.36 2.10
CA ASP A 52 6.34 -12.81 1.35
C ASP A 52 6.06 -11.80 0.23
N GLY A 53 6.53 -12.09 -0.98
CA GLY A 53 6.42 -11.21 -2.15
C GLY A 53 4.98 -10.91 -2.59
N ARG A 54 3.97 -11.44 -1.89
CA ARG A 54 2.55 -11.14 -2.11
C ARG A 54 2.10 -9.94 -1.28
N LEU A 55 2.76 -9.60 -0.17
CA LEU A 55 2.33 -8.49 0.69
C LEU A 55 3.03 -7.18 0.34
N TRP A 56 2.22 -6.14 0.17
CA TRP A 56 2.67 -4.82 -0.25
C TRP A 56 2.06 -3.73 0.63
N LEU A 57 2.76 -2.60 0.73
CA LEU A 57 2.34 -1.41 1.45
C LEU A 57 1.96 -0.33 0.42
N TYR A 58 0.79 0.26 0.61
CA TYR A 58 0.34 1.47 -0.06
C TYR A 58 0.48 2.66 0.89
N LEU A 59 1.09 3.74 0.41
CA LEU A 59 1.08 5.06 1.04
C LEU A 59 0.65 6.09 0.01
N GLY A 60 -0.54 6.67 0.18
CA GLY A 60 -1.10 7.62 -0.78
C GLY A 60 -2.10 8.58 -0.14
N ARG A 61 -2.57 9.55 -0.93
CA ARG A 61 -3.53 10.56 -0.47
C ARG A 61 -4.97 10.11 -0.60
N GLU A 62 -5.25 9.29 -1.60
CA GLU A 62 -6.60 8.83 -1.90
C GLU A 62 -7.09 7.87 -0.82
N GLU A 63 -8.36 8.00 -0.48
CA GLU A 63 -9.02 7.03 0.39
C GLU A 63 -9.09 5.68 -0.30
N ILE A 64 -8.79 4.64 0.46
CA ILE A 64 -8.75 3.27 -0.03
C ILE A 64 -9.19 2.33 1.10
N GLY A 65 -9.90 1.27 0.78
CA GLY A 65 -10.45 0.32 1.74
C GLY A 65 -10.50 -1.12 1.20
N PRO A 66 -10.81 -2.09 2.07
CA PRO A 66 -10.95 -3.48 1.67
C PRO A 66 -12.02 -3.64 0.57
N GLY A 67 -11.66 -4.33 -0.51
CA GLY A 67 -12.51 -4.47 -1.69
C GLY A 67 -12.03 -3.67 -2.89
N ASP A 68 -11.28 -2.59 -2.66
CA ASP A 68 -10.66 -1.81 -3.72
C ASP A 68 -9.44 -2.53 -4.32
N THR A 69 -9.09 -2.11 -5.54
CA THR A 69 -8.01 -2.70 -6.33
C THR A 69 -6.99 -1.62 -6.73
N VAL A 70 -5.70 -1.91 -6.54
CA VAL A 70 -4.61 -1.05 -7.02
C VAL A 70 -3.89 -1.75 -8.16
N ARG A 71 -3.67 -1.04 -9.27
CA ARG A 71 -2.93 -1.53 -10.44
C ARG A 71 -1.66 -0.72 -10.62
N TRP A 72 -0.52 -1.41 -10.68
CA TRP A 72 0.78 -0.77 -10.89
C TRP A 72 1.74 -1.70 -11.63
N ASN A 73 2.33 -1.20 -12.72
CA ASN A 73 3.38 -1.89 -13.47
C ASN A 73 3.00 -3.33 -13.87
N GLY A 74 1.78 -3.50 -14.39
CA GLY A 74 1.22 -4.80 -14.79
C GLY A 74 0.81 -5.71 -13.62
N MET A 75 0.97 -5.28 -12.38
CA MET A 75 0.52 -6.03 -11.20
C MET A 75 -0.83 -5.51 -10.72
N GLU A 76 -1.71 -6.44 -10.31
CA GLU A 76 -2.97 -6.14 -9.64
C GLU A 76 -2.87 -6.52 -8.16
N PHE A 77 -3.30 -5.61 -7.29
CA PHE A 77 -3.28 -5.78 -5.84
C PHE A 77 -4.67 -5.59 -5.26
N GLN A 78 -5.08 -6.50 -4.38
CA GLN A 78 -6.31 -6.36 -3.61
C GLN A 78 -6.01 -5.78 -2.23
N VAL A 79 -6.80 -4.79 -1.81
CA VAL A 79 -6.65 -4.17 -0.49
C VAL A 79 -7.17 -5.10 0.60
N ARG A 80 -6.33 -5.39 1.60
CA ARG A 80 -6.64 -6.24 2.74
C ARG A 80 -7.10 -5.44 3.96
N SER A 81 -6.41 -4.34 4.24
CA SER A 81 -6.71 -3.44 5.34
C SER A 81 -6.23 -2.03 5.00
N SER A 82 -6.85 -1.02 5.61
CA SER A 82 -6.51 0.37 5.38
C SER A 82 -6.77 1.20 6.63
N ARG A 83 -5.98 2.26 6.82
CA ARG A 83 -6.20 3.26 7.87
C ARG A 83 -5.65 4.64 7.49
N PRO A 84 -6.31 5.71 7.92
CA PRO A 84 -5.79 7.06 7.77
C PRO A 84 -4.75 7.39 8.84
N TYR A 85 -3.72 8.13 8.46
CA TYR A 85 -2.70 8.69 9.37
C TYR A 85 -2.81 10.21 9.44
N PHE A 86 -2.74 10.75 10.65
CA PHE A 86 -2.90 12.18 10.91
C PHE A 86 -1.63 12.78 11.53
N ILE A 87 -1.32 14.02 11.17
CA ILE A 87 -0.27 14.84 11.79
C ILE A 87 -0.93 16.13 12.26
N GLY A 88 -0.91 16.36 13.58
CA GLY A 88 -1.57 17.54 14.18
C GLY A 88 -3.08 17.60 13.90
N GLY A 89 -3.75 16.45 13.74
CA GLY A 89 -5.18 16.36 13.42
C GLY A 89 -5.53 16.53 11.94
N THR A 90 -4.56 16.83 11.07
CA THR A 90 -4.76 16.89 9.61
C THR A 90 -4.39 15.56 8.96
N LEU A 91 -5.21 15.08 8.03
CA LEU A 91 -4.92 13.87 7.26
C LEU A 91 -3.61 14.04 6.48
N SER A 92 -2.70 13.11 6.73
CA SER A 92 -1.39 13.02 6.08
C SER A 92 -1.50 12.11 4.86
N HIS A 93 -1.78 10.83 5.08
CA HIS A 93 -1.91 9.80 4.04
C HIS A 93 -2.75 8.64 4.54
N TRP A 94 -3.21 7.82 3.61
CA TRP A 94 -3.73 6.49 3.85
C TRP A 94 -2.58 5.48 3.79
N GLN A 95 -2.58 4.57 4.76
CA GLN A 95 -1.72 3.40 4.76
C GLN A 95 -2.59 2.16 4.57
N ALA A 96 -2.33 1.38 3.52
CA ALA A 96 -3.04 0.14 3.28
C ALA A 96 -2.08 -1.05 3.07
N SER A 97 -2.50 -2.20 3.57
CA SER A 97 -1.85 -3.48 3.28
C SER A 97 -2.53 -4.07 2.05
N LEU A 98 -1.72 -4.42 1.07
CA LEU A 98 -2.15 -4.95 -0.21
C LEU A 98 -1.66 -6.40 -0.36
N GLU A 99 -2.43 -7.20 -1.09
CA GLU A 99 -2.01 -8.53 -1.52
C GLU A 99 -2.02 -8.62 -3.06
N ARG A 100 -0.91 -9.06 -3.65
CA ARG A 100 -0.83 -9.27 -5.10
C ARG A 100 -1.76 -10.40 -5.51
N ARG A 101 -2.63 -10.14 -6.48
CA ARG A 101 -3.40 -11.20 -7.14
C ARG A 101 -2.49 -12.01 -8.06
N TRP A 102 -2.59 -13.33 -7.98
CA TRP A 102 -1.96 -14.21 -8.94
C TRP A 102 -2.66 -14.04 -10.29
N GLU A 103 -1.91 -13.69 -11.33
CA GLU A 103 -2.31 -14.01 -12.69
C GLU A 103 -2.22 -15.53 -12.80
N ALA A 104 -3.36 -16.23 -12.78
CA ALA A 104 -3.38 -17.63 -13.19
C ALA A 104 -2.83 -17.67 -14.63
N ALA A 105 -1.58 -18.08 -14.78
CA ALA A 105 -1.02 -18.34 -16.10
C ALA A 105 -1.91 -19.41 -16.75
N GLU A 106 -2.57 -19.04 -17.85
CA GLU A 106 -3.24 -19.97 -18.77
C GLU A 106 -2.24 -20.99 -19.35
#